data_AF-A0A968VW45-F1
#
_entry.id   AF-A0A968VW45-F1
#
_cell.length_a   1.000
_cell.length_b   1.000
_cell.length_c   1.000
_cell.angle_alpha   90.00
_cell.angle_beta   90.00
_cell.angle_gamma   90.00
#
_symmetry.space_group_name_H-M   'P 1'
#
loop_
_entity.id
_entity.type
_entity.pdbx_description
1 polymer ?
#
loop_
_entity_poly.entity_id
_entity_poly.type
_entity_poly.pdbx_seq_one_letter_code
_entity_poly.pdbx_strand_id
1 'polypeptide(L)'
;MGNCRHNHRGRSRNQQGIRFCIFHLIQTYHGIDPGYGISAKGLTGESYCGWTWWDTETYCLPFYMFTNVQAAKNLLLYRYNTLPQAIERAAQLDCTGARYPMATINGTEAVGTWQHGDLEIHVSVAVAYGIWHYVNITGDKEFLYNQGIEMLLQISRYYASRGQWAQKTGDFGFWGVMGPDEFAMMVHNNYYTNAMVKKAFEYCLSVVDDMKVNAPAQLALVERKVALANIEYADWLLKADKMRLPQDASTGIYEQYDGYFNMPRVDPKEIPDEQFPLYKSWAYVRIFRNDMIKQPDVLLMHLFYSHDYTLENKRANYQFYEARCCHESSLSPGIHAILASELGMHQQAFEYVRFASRLDLDNYNNNTHEGIHNTSMAAAWMNIVYGFAGLRTDGDLLSFKPSIPAQWTGYSFKLKYKENLVNFKVDHKHMHIKLLSGSRLVLMVFDKQVEATQKETSVGLNVEQH
;
A
#
# COMPACT_ATOMS: atom_id res chain seq x y z
N MET A 1 8.36 3.47 20.05
CA MET A 1 9.49 2.51 19.97
C MET A 1 10.50 2.84 21.07
N GLY A 2 11.00 1.84 21.81
CA GLY A 2 11.85 2.05 22.99
C GLY A 2 13.27 1.51 22.80
N ASN A 3 14.26 2.38 23.04
CA ASN A 3 15.66 2.09 23.43
C ASN A 3 16.38 0.87 22.85
N CYS A 4 17.11 1.06 21.75
CA CYS A 4 18.39 0.36 21.56
C CYS A 4 19.43 0.95 22.52
N ARG A 5 19.76 0.25 23.61
CA ARG A 5 20.94 0.58 24.43
C ARG A 5 22.15 -0.16 23.86
N HIS A 6 23.28 0.57 23.79
CA HIS A 6 24.68 0.18 23.56
C HIS A 6 25.32 0.48 22.19
N ASN A 7 26.54 1.01 22.31
CA ASN A 7 27.37 1.79 21.39
C ASN A 7 27.76 1.10 20.09
N HIS A 8 27.65 1.82 18.96
CA HIS A 8 28.70 2.08 17.97
C HIS A 8 28.11 2.95 16.84
N ARG A 9 28.88 3.89 16.29
CA ARG A 9 28.44 5.10 15.55
C ARG A 9 27.50 4.88 14.33
N GLY A 10 27.37 3.66 13.81
CA GLY A 10 26.37 3.31 12.78
C GLY A 10 24.96 3.02 13.32
N ARG A 11 24.83 2.53 14.57
CA ARG A 11 23.53 2.22 15.21
C ARG A 11 22.76 3.45 15.67
N SER A 12 23.48 4.54 16.00
CA SER A 12 22.85 5.78 16.45
C SER A 12 22.11 6.51 15.32
N ARG A 13 22.61 6.44 14.07
CA ARG A 13 22.00 7.13 12.91
C ARG A 13 20.68 6.49 12.48
N ASN A 14 20.65 5.17 12.31
CA ASN A 14 19.41 4.45 11.96
C ASN A 14 18.36 4.56 13.08
N GLN A 15 18.79 4.49 14.35
CA GLN A 15 17.90 4.71 15.49
C GLN A 15 17.34 6.13 15.52
N GLN A 16 18.15 7.15 15.23
CA GLN A 16 17.68 8.53 15.09
C GLN A 16 16.70 8.67 13.93
N GLY A 17 17.05 8.14 12.75
CA GLY A 17 16.23 8.18 11.55
C GLY A 17 14.84 7.62 11.77
N ILE A 18 14.72 6.40 12.27
CA ILE A 18 13.39 5.82 12.53
C ILE A 18 12.58 6.60 13.57
N ARG A 19 13.23 7.15 14.61
CA ARG A 19 12.54 7.97 15.62
C ARG A 19 12.05 9.29 15.02
N PHE A 20 12.84 9.89 14.14
CA PHE A 20 12.47 11.09 13.39
C PHE A 20 11.27 10.83 12.48
N CYS A 21 11.28 9.74 11.70
CA CYS A 21 10.14 9.34 10.88
C CYS A 21 8.86 9.17 11.72
N ILE A 22 8.93 8.42 12.82
CA ILE A 22 7.78 8.18 13.69
C ILE A 22 7.28 9.46 14.36
N PHE A 23 8.19 10.34 14.78
CA PHE A 23 7.84 11.63 15.34
C PHE A 23 6.99 12.44 14.35
N HIS A 24 7.41 12.53 13.10
CA HIS A 24 6.68 13.27 12.07
C HIS A 24 5.37 12.61 11.64
N LEU A 25 5.29 11.28 11.60
CA LEU A 25 4.01 10.58 11.37
C LEU A 25 2.99 10.92 12.47
N ILE A 26 3.41 10.95 13.72
CA ILE A 26 2.54 11.30 14.87
C ILE A 26 2.17 12.79 14.84
N GLN A 27 3.09 13.68 14.48
CA GLN A 27 2.79 15.11 14.32
C GLN A 27 1.81 15.37 13.19
N THR A 28 1.99 14.71 12.05
CA THR A 28 1.14 14.88 10.87
C THR A 28 -0.30 14.49 11.16
N TYR A 29 -0.51 13.35 11.82
CA TYR A 29 -1.86 12.86 12.09
C TYR A 29 -1.92 12.06 13.38
N HIS A 30 -2.93 12.33 14.21
CA HIS A 30 -3.18 11.61 15.46
C HIS A 30 -4.68 11.40 15.74
N GLY A 31 -5.54 11.62 14.72
CA GLY A 31 -6.94 11.22 14.76
C GLY A 31 -7.89 12.15 15.51
N ILE A 32 -7.58 13.44 15.63
CA ILE A 32 -8.51 14.41 16.23
C ILE A 32 -9.74 14.64 15.33
N ASP A 33 -9.52 14.78 14.02
CA ASP A 33 -10.56 15.28 13.10
C ASP A 33 -10.70 14.36 11.87
N PRO A 34 -11.88 13.76 11.63
CA PRO A 34 -12.17 12.95 10.43
C PRO A 34 -12.42 13.79 9.17
N GLY A 35 -12.25 15.11 9.21
CA GLY A 35 -12.32 16.02 8.06
C GLY A 35 -11.00 16.22 7.33
N TYR A 36 -9.89 15.65 7.82
CA TYR A 36 -8.56 15.80 7.23
C TYR A 36 -7.91 14.46 6.92
N GLY A 37 -7.25 14.39 5.76
CA GLY A 37 -6.34 13.31 5.37
C GLY A 37 -4.88 13.62 5.68
N ILE A 38 -3.97 12.81 5.14
CA ILE A 38 -2.52 12.97 5.29
C ILE A 38 -1.96 13.62 4.04
N SER A 39 -1.27 14.74 4.21
CA SER A 39 -0.52 15.36 3.12
C SER A 39 0.83 14.68 2.89
N ALA A 40 1.24 14.58 1.62
CA ALA A 40 2.52 13.98 1.22
C ALA A 40 3.74 14.65 1.88
N LYS A 41 3.62 15.95 2.20
CA LYS A 41 4.67 16.77 2.83
C LYS A 41 4.40 17.14 4.30
N GLY A 42 3.40 16.51 4.92
CA GLY A 42 2.91 16.93 6.22
C GLY A 42 2.47 18.39 6.20
N LEU A 43 2.54 19.06 7.35
CA LEU A 43 2.33 20.51 7.46
C LEU A 43 3.68 21.23 7.59
N THR A 44 4.62 20.88 6.73
CA THR A 44 6.03 21.32 6.83
C THR A 44 6.54 22.09 5.62
N GLY A 45 5.70 22.28 4.60
CA GLY A 45 6.01 23.00 3.38
C GLY A 45 4.79 23.14 2.48
N GLU A 46 4.92 23.93 1.42
CA GLU A 46 3.81 24.24 0.48
C GLU A 46 3.78 23.29 -0.73
N SER A 47 4.87 22.55 -0.98
CA SER A 47 4.93 21.58 -2.06
C SER A 47 3.86 20.49 -1.87
N TYR A 48 3.26 20.05 -2.98
CA TYR A 48 2.05 19.22 -3.00
C TYR A 48 0.81 19.83 -2.31
N CYS A 49 0.83 21.13 -2.01
CA CYS A 49 -0.32 21.95 -1.61
C CYS A 49 -1.16 21.40 -0.44
N GLY A 50 -0.56 20.59 0.44
CA GLY A 50 -1.28 19.93 1.54
C GLY A 50 -2.27 18.84 1.07
N TRP A 51 -2.19 18.39 -0.17
CA TRP A 51 -3.12 17.41 -0.73
C TRP A 51 -2.89 16.00 -0.17
N THR A 52 -4.00 15.30 0.01
CA THR A 52 -4.09 13.88 0.33
C THR A 52 -4.05 13.06 -0.95
N TRP A 53 -3.18 12.04 -0.97
CA TRP A 53 -2.96 11.12 -2.08
C TRP A 53 -3.32 9.68 -1.67
N TRP A 54 -3.30 8.75 -2.61
CA TRP A 54 -3.46 7.31 -2.38
C TRP A 54 -2.41 6.70 -1.42
N ASP A 55 -1.28 7.39 -1.22
CA ASP A 55 -0.26 7.14 -0.20
C ASP A 55 -0.87 6.95 1.20
N THR A 56 -1.95 7.67 1.49
CA THR A 56 -2.62 7.63 2.78
C THR A 56 -3.07 6.21 3.12
N GLU A 57 -3.79 5.57 2.21
CA GLU A 57 -4.34 4.23 2.45
C GLU A 57 -3.31 3.12 2.24
N THR A 58 -2.37 3.30 1.32
CA THR A 58 -1.45 2.22 0.91
C THR A 58 -0.11 2.20 1.65
N TYR A 59 0.33 3.33 2.22
CA TYR A 59 1.60 3.43 2.97
C TYR A 59 1.39 3.91 4.41
N CYS A 60 0.62 4.98 4.60
CA CYS A 60 0.50 5.62 5.92
C CYS A 60 -0.44 4.87 6.86
N LEU A 61 -1.58 4.40 6.37
CA LEU A 61 -2.63 3.73 7.15
C LEU A 61 -2.10 2.53 7.98
N PRO A 62 -1.21 1.65 7.46
CA PRO A 62 -0.56 0.60 8.26
C PRO A 62 0.03 1.10 9.58
N PHE A 63 0.73 2.23 9.58
CA PHE A 63 1.30 2.78 10.81
C PHE A 63 0.21 3.09 11.85
N TYR A 64 -0.87 3.74 11.45
CA TYR A 64 -1.96 4.13 12.36
C TYR A 64 -2.76 2.94 12.83
N MET A 65 -3.04 1.95 11.97
CA MET A 65 -3.78 0.74 12.37
C MET A 65 -3.12 0.02 13.55
N PHE A 66 -1.78 0.02 13.60
CA PHE A 66 -1.04 -0.65 14.67
C PHE A 66 -0.61 0.26 15.83
N THR A 67 -0.91 1.57 15.79
CA THR A 67 -0.46 2.51 16.83
C THR A 67 -1.60 3.34 17.44
N ASN A 68 -2.55 3.75 16.60
CA ASN A 68 -3.72 4.55 16.94
C ASN A 68 -4.89 4.20 16.00
N VAL A 69 -5.68 3.19 16.38
CA VAL A 69 -6.82 2.69 15.59
C VAL A 69 -7.86 3.77 15.29
N GLN A 70 -8.09 4.72 16.22
CA GLN A 70 -9.00 5.82 15.99
C GLN A 70 -8.50 6.75 14.86
N ALA A 71 -7.20 7.01 14.81
CA ALA A 71 -6.60 7.77 13.71
C ALA A 71 -6.78 7.03 12.38
N ALA A 72 -6.55 5.71 12.34
CA ALA A 72 -6.79 4.91 11.13
C ALA A 72 -8.25 4.98 10.66
N LYS A 73 -9.21 4.87 11.59
CA LYS A 73 -10.64 5.01 11.30
C LYS A 73 -10.97 6.39 10.73
N ASN A 74 -10.42 7.45 11.32
CA ASN A 74 -10.70 8.82 10.89
C ASN A 74 -10.15 9.13 9.50
N LEU A 75 -9.03 8.53 9.08
CA LEU A 75 -8.54 8.63 7.70
C LEU A 75 -9.54 8.03 6.69
N LEU A 76 -10.19 6.92 7.03
CA LEU A 76 -11.22 6.33 6.18
C LEU A 76 -12.54 7.11 6.25
N LEU A 77 -12.89 7.67 7.41
CA LEU A 77 -14.04 8.56 7.54
C LEU A 77 -13.87 9.85 6.74
N TYR A 78 -12.65 10.36 6.58
CA TYR A 78 -12.35 11.46 5.67
C TYR A 78 -12.74 11.11 4.22
N ARG A 79 -12.41 9.90 3.76
CA ARG A 79 -12.85 9.40 2.45
C ARG A 79 -14.37 9.25 2.38
N TYR A 80 -15.01 8.74 3.43
CA TYR A 80 -16.48 8.66 3.48
C TYR A 80 -17.14 10.04 3.40
N ASN A 81 -16.63 11.02 4.15
CA ASN A 81 -17.13 12.40 4.17
C ASN A 81 -16.97 13.12 2.82
N THR A 82 -16.02 12.67 1.99
CA THR A 82 -15.76 13.18 0.64
C THR A 82 -16.30 12.29 -0.48
N LEU A 83 -17.11 11.28 -0.13
CA LEU A 83 -17.76 10.39 -1.10
C LEU A 83 -18.67 11.14 -2.10
N PRO A 84 -19.44 12.18 -1.73
CA PRO A 84 -20.22 12.96 -2.70
C PRO A 84 -19.36 13.56 -3.81
N GLN A 85 -18.21 14.14 -3.47
CA GLN A 85 -17.28 14.72 -4.45
C GLN A 85 -16.65 13.65 -5.35
N ALA A 86 -16.38 12.45 -4.81
CA ALA A 86 -15.92 11.32 -5.61
C ALA A 86 -16.99 10.85 -6.62
N ILE A 87 -18.27 10.92 -6.26
CA ILE A 87 -19.38 10.61 -7.18
C ILE A 87 -19.52 11.67 -8.26
N GLU A 88 -19.43 12.96 -7.90
CA GLU A 88 -19.39 14.06 -8.86
C GLU A 88 -18.22 13.91 -9.84
N ARG A 89 -17.05 13.52 -9.34
CA ARG A 89 -15.85 13.28 -10.15
C ARG A 89 -16.03 12.13 -11.14
N ALA A 90 -16.71 11.05 -10.76
CA ALA A 90 -17.03 9.97 -11.70
C ALA A 90 -17.93 10.48 -12.84
N ALA A 91 -18.98 11.25 -12.50
CA ALA A 91 -19.89 11.82 -13.48
C ALA A 91 -19.21 12.78 -14.47
N GLN A 92 -18.21 13.55 -14.01
CA GLN A 92 -17.40 14.42 -14.87
C GLN A 92 -16.58 13.67 -15.92
N LEU A 93 -16.31 12.39 -15.71
CA LEU A 93 -15.58 11.51 -16.64
C LEU A 93 -16.49 10.47 -17.29
N ASP A 94 -17.77 10.78 -17.47
CA ASP A 94 -18.76 9.92 -18.12
C ASP A 94 -18.88 8.53 -17.46
N CYS A 95 -18.63 8.46 -16.16
CA CYS A 95 -18.74 7.25 -15.34
C CYS A 95 -19.82 7.41 -14.28
N THR A 96 -20.20 6.29 -13.65
CA THR A 96 -21.08 6.28 -12.47
C THR A 96 -20.30 5.84 -11.24
N GLY A 97 -20.92 5.78 -10.05
CA GLY A 97 -20.21 5.36 -8.84
C GLY A 97 -19.28 6.42 -8.27
N ALA A 98 -18.29 6.02 -7.49
CA ALA A 98 -17.35 6.91 -6.83
C ALA A 98 -15.94 6.76 -7.40
N ARG A 99 -15.43 7.87 -7.91
CA ARG A 99 -14.05 8.04 -8.34
C ARG A 99 -13.37 9.05 -7.42
N TYR A 100 -12.62 8.57 -6.44
CA TYR A 100 -11.79 9.45 -5.62
C TYR A 100 -10.75 10.19 -6.48
N PRO A 101 -10.50 11.47 -6.20
CA PRO A 101 -9.53 12.28 -6.95
C PRO A 101 -8.11 11.79 -6.73
N MET A 102 -7.22 12.10 -7.68
CA MET A 102 -5.80 11.76 -7.56
C MET A 102 -5.16 12.46 -6.36
N ALA A 103 -5.44 13.76 -6.19
CA ALA A 103 -5.03 14.54 -5.03
C ALA A 103 -6.13 15.50 -4.58
N THR A 104 -6.32 15.67 -3.28
CA THR A 104 -7.38 16.56 -2.77
C THR A 104 -7.19 17.00 -1.31
N ILE A 105 -7.85 18.10 -0.93
CA ILE A 105 -8.11 18.45 0.48
C ILE A 105 -9.60 18.27 0.82
N ASN A 106 -10.49 18.69 -0.07
CA ASN A 106 -11.94 18.79 0.19
C ASN A 106 -12.77 17.72 -0.52
N GLY A 107 -12.15 16.75 -1.19
CA GLY A 107 -12.80 15.71 -1.97
C GLY A 107 -12.85 15.98 -3.48
N THR A 108 -12.68 17.22 -3.92
CA THR A 108 -12.64 17.57 -5.35
C THR A 108 -11.23 17.36 -5.93
N GLU A 109 -11.14 16.96 -7.20
CA GLU A 109 -9.86 16.83 -7.89
C GLU A 109 -9.07 18.14 -7.89
N ALA A 110 -7.82 18.07 -7.42
CA ALA A 110 -6.92 19.22 -7.39
C ALA A 110 -5.77 19.09 -8.40
N VAL A 111 -5.54 17.90 -8.96
CA VAL A 111 -4.49 17.70 -9.96
C VAL A 111 -4.90 18.34 -11.28
N GLY A 112 -4.14 19.36 -11.71
CA GLY A 112 -4.41 20.11 -12.95
C GLY A 112 -3.97 19.42 -14.25
N THR A 113 -3.30 18.26 -14.17
CA THR A 113 -2.81 17.51 -15.34
C THR A 113 -3.67 16.28 -15.59
N TRP A 114 -4.29 16.19 -16.77
CA TRP A 114 -5.16 15.08 -17.15
C TRP A 114 -4.43 13.73 -17.14
N GLN A 115 -3.11 13.70 -17.42
CA GLN A 115 -2.32 12.47 -17.43
C GLN A 115 -2.43 11.69 -16.11
N HIS A 116 -2.34 12.38 -14.98
CA HIS A 116 -2.48 11.76 -13.66
C HIS A 116 -3.93 11.87 -13.18
N GLY A 117 -4.49 13.08 -13.20
CA GLY A 117 -5.82 13.36 -12.69
C GLY A 117 -6.93 12.60 -13.41
N ASP A 118 -6.74 12.23 -14.68
CA ASP A 118 -7.70 11.49 -15.51
C ASP A 118 -7.40 10.00 -15.72
N LEU A 119 -6.13 9.61 -15.80
CA LEU A 119 -5.73 8.24 -16.14
C LEU A 119 -5.30 7.38 -14.94
N GLU A 120 -4.85 7.98 -13.82
CA GLU A 120 -4.53 7.24 -12.60
C GLU A 120 -5.79 6.90 -11.83
N ILE A 121 -6.54 5.95 -12.37
CA ILE A 121 -7.82 5.56 -11.82
C ILE A 121 -7.70 4.71 -10.55
N HIS A 122 -6.49 4.36 -10.10
CA HIS A 122 -6.25 3.37 -9.05
C HIS A 122 -6.46 3.89 -7.62
N VAL A 123 -6.66 5.20 -7.43
CA VAL A 123 -6.90 5.79 -6.09
C VAL A 123 -8.16 5.23 -5.43
N SER A 124 -9.23 4.97 -6.20
CA SER A 124 -10.49 4.46 -5.62
C SER A 124 -10.33 3.04 -5.07
N VAL A 125 -9.56 2.18 -5.74
CA VAL A 125 -9.21 0.85 -5.19
C VAL A 125 -8.16 0.91 -4.08
N ALA A 126 -7.30 1.94 -4.02
CA ALA A 126 -6.47 2.18 -2.85
C ALA A 126 -7.34 2.46 -1.61
N VAL A 127 -8.43 3.22 -1.76
CA VAL A 127 -9.43 3.43 -0.70
C VAL A 127 -10.15 2.13 -0.32
N ALA A 128 -10.59 1.34 -1.30
CA ALA A 128 -11.21 0.03 -1.03
C ALA A 128 -10.26 -0.92 -0.28
N TYR A 129 -8.97 -0.95 -0.66
CA TYR A 129 -7.93 -1.69 0.05
C TYR A 129 -7.71 -1.16 1.46
N GLY A 130 -7.72 0.16 1.67
CA GLY A 130 -7.64 0.77 3.00
C GLY A 130 -8.77 0.31 3.91
N ILE A 131 -10.01 0.25 3.40
CA ILE A 131 -11.18 -0.29 4.12
C ILE A 131 -10.97 -1.77 4.45
N TRP A 132 -10.58 -2.58 3.47
CA TRP A 132 -10.31 -4.01 3.67
C TRP A 132 -9.24 -4.23 4.74
N HIS A 133 -8.11 -3.57 4.62
CA HIS A 133 -6.97 -3.72 5.51
C HIS A 133 -7.33 -3.28 6.93
N TYR A 134 -8.03 -2.15 7.08
CA TYR A 134 -8.53 -1.67 8.38
C TYR A 134 -9.45 -2.68 9.05
N VAL A 135 -10.45 -3.19 8.34
CA VAL A 135 -11.40 -4.14 8.92
C VAL A 135 -10.72 -5.48 9.21
N ASN A 136 -9.83 -5.96 8.35
CA ASN A 136 -9.10 -7.22 8.58
C ASN A 136 -8.23 -7.14 9.86
N ILE A 137 -7.65 -5.96 10.12
CA ILE A 137 -6.81 -5.74 11.30
C ILE A 137 -7.61 -5.51 12.58
N THR A 138 -8.70 -4.73 12.50
CA THR A 138 -9.42 -4.26 13.69
C THR A 138 -10.66 -5.08 14.02
N GLY A 139 -11.27 -5.71 13.02
CA GLY A 139 -12.58 -6.34 13.14
C GLY A 139 -13.75 -5.35 13.27
N ASP A 140 -13.56 -4.06 12.97
CA ASP A 140 -14.59 -3.03 13.10
C ASP A 140 -15.69 -3.17 12.03
N LYS A 141 -16.62 -4.11 12.29
CA LYS A 141 -17.82 -4.35 11.48
C LYS A 141 -18.81 -3.19 11.55
N GLU A 142 -18.80 -2.41 12.63
CA GLU A 142 -19.67 -1.24 12.76
C GLU A 142 -19.31 -0.18 11.72
N PHE A 143 -18.02 0.15 11.58
CA PHE A 143 -17.54 1.01 10.50
C PHE A 143 -17.87 0.42 9.12
N LEU A 144 -17.61 -0.88 8.93
CA LEU A 144 -17.83 -1.54 7.65
C LEU A 144 -19.30 -1.45 7.21
N TYR A 145 -20.25 -1.74 8.09
CA TYR A 145 -21.67 -1.80 7.74
C TYR A 145 -22.34 -0.43 7.68
N ASN A 146 -21.81 0.58 8.37
CA ASN A 146 -22.39 1.92 8.39
C ASN A 146 -21.78 2.87 7.35
N GLN A 147 -20.49 2.73 7.02
CA GLN A 147 -19.80 3.61 6.07
C GLN A 147 -19.08 2.83 4.97
N GLY A 148 -18.34 1.78 5.34
CA GLY A 148 -17.47 1.06 4.40
C GLY A 148 -18.22 0.46 3.22
N ILE A 149 -19.38 -0.17 3.45
CA ILE A 149 -20.18 -0.81 2.40
C ILE A 149 -20.69 0.20 1.37
N GLU A 150 -21.12 1.39 1.78
CA GLU A 150 -21.56 2.43 0.84
C GLU A 150 -20.43 2.86 -0.10
N MET A 151 -19.23 3.06 0.46
CA MET A 151 -18.04 3.38 -0.32
C MET A 151 -17.70 2.24 -1.30
N LEU A 152 -17.70 0.98 -0.82
CA LEU A 152 -17.38 -0.19 -1.64
C LEU A 152 -18.36 -0.39 -2.79
N LEU A 153 -19.67 -0.19 -2.56
CA LEU A 153 -20.69 -0.26 -3.61
C LEU A 153 -20.46 0.82 -4.68
N GLN A 154 -20.20 2.06 -4.28
CA GLN A 154 -19.96 3.16 -5.22
C GLN A 154 -18.63 2.99 -5.96
N ILE A 155 -17.56 2.56 -5.29
CA ILE A 155 -16.26 2.27 -5.92
C ILE A 155 -16.41 1.15 -6.96
N SER A 156 -17.10 0.06 -6.60
CA SER A 156 -17.37 -1.05 -7.52
C SER A 156 -18.15 -0.57 -8.75
N ARG A 157 -19.21 0.21 -8.55
CA ARG A 157 -19.98 0.82 -9.63
C ARG A 157 -19.11 1.67 -10.57
N TYR A 158 -18.17 2.44 -10.04
CA TYR A 158 -17.22 3.20 -10.85
C TYR A 158 -16.42 2.30 -11.77
N TYR A 159 -15.74 1.30 -11.23
CA TYR A 159 -14.92 0.41 -12.05
C TYR A 159 -15.74 -0.43 -13.03
N ALA A 160 -16.96 -0.82 -12.66
CA ALA A 160 -17.87 -1.51 -13.57
C ALA A 160 -18.31 -0.63 -14.75
N SER A 161 -18.47 0.69 -14.54
CA SER A 161 -18.80 1.65 -15.60
C SER A 161 -17.59 2.09 -16.43
N ARG A 162 -16.40 2.19 -15.81
CA ARG A 162 -15.17 2.65 -16.46
C ARG A 162 -14.47 1.56 -17.27
N GLY A 163 -14.54 0.31 -16.81
CA GLY A 163 -13.95 -0.83 -17.50
C GLY A 163 -14.80 -1.27 -18.69
N GLN A 164 -14.19 -2.03 -19.61
CA GLN A 164 -14.83 -2.43 -20.86
C GLN A 164 -14.57 -3.92 -21.15
N TRP A 165 -15.27 -4.46 -22.13
CA TRP A 165 -15.08 -5.83 -22.61
C TRP A 165 -14.20 -5.84 -23.86
N ALA A 166 -13.15 -6.65 -23.84
CA ALA A 166 -12.27 -6.84 -24.99
C ALA A 166 -13.01 -7.59 -26.10
N GLN A 167 -13.10 -6.99 -27.29
CA GLN A 167 -13.82 -7.59 -28.43
C GLN A 167 -13.27 -8.97 -28.84
N LYS A 168 -11.96 -9.18 -28.73
CA LYS A 168 -11.29 -10.40 -29.20
C LYS A 168 -11.31 -11.53 -28.19
N THR A 169 -11.01 -11.24 -26.93
CA THR A 169 -10.84 -12.27 -25.89
C THR A 169 -12.09 -12.46 -25.04
N GLY A 170 -12.97 -11.46 -25.00
CA GLY A 170 -14.10 -11.43 -24.07
C GLY A 170 -13.70 -11.21 -22.61
N ASP A 171 -12.45 -10.78 -22.37
CA ASP A 171 -12.00 -10.39 -21.03
C ASP A 171 -12.51 -9.00 -20.68
N PHE A 172 -12.73 -8.76 -19.39
CA PHE A 172 -13.00 -7.44 -18.85
C PHE A 172 -11.69 -6.76 -18.45
N GLY A 173 -11.56 -5.46 -18.66
CA GLY A 173 -10.31 -4.75 -18.35
C GLY A 173 -10.43 -3.23 -18.35
N PHE A 174 -9.29 -2.56 -18.40
CA PHE A 174 -9.21 -1.10 -18.36
C PHE A 174 -8.27 -0.57 -19.44
N TRP A 175 -8.76 0.36 -20.25
CA TRP A 175 -8.01 0.96 -21.37
C TRP A 175 -7.74 2.43 -21.12
N GLY A 176 -6.56 2.92 -21.52
CA GLY A 176 -6.21 4.34 -21.40
C GLY A 176 -6.09 4.71 -19.93
N VAL A 177 -5.23 3.97 -19.23
CA VAL A 177 -4.97 4.17 -17.79
C VAL A 177 -3.50 4.46 -17.56
N MET A 178 -3.20 4.87 -16.34
CA MET A 178 -1.86 4.96 -15.79
C MET A 178 -1.88 4.20 -14.46
N GLY A 179 -0.91 3.31 -14.27
CA GLY A 179 -0.71 2.61 -13.01
C GLY A 179 0.09 3.47 -12.03
N PRO A 180 0.48 2.92 -10.87
CA PRO A 180 1.44 3.54 -9.98
C PRO A 180 2.74 3.97 -10.64
N ASP A 181 3.18 3.25 -11.68
CA ASP A 181 4.27 3.73 -12.51
C ASP A 181 3.80 4.84 -13.46
N GLU A 182 4.03 6.07 -13.06
CA GLU A 182 3.69 7.27 -13.86
C GLU A 182 4.50 7.41 -15.15
N PHE A 183 5.50 6.54 -15.41
CA PHE A 183 6.18 6.47 -16.70
C PHE A 183 5.43 5.60 -17.72
N ALA A 184 4.27 5.06 -17.35
CA ALA A 184 3.39 4.28 -18.21
C ALA A 184 2.05 5.02 -18.45
N MET A 185 2.01 5.91 -19.46
CA MET A 185 0.83 6.72 -19.78
C MET A 185 -0.04 6.10 -20.88
N MET A 186 -1.37 6.19 -20.73
CA MET A 186 -2.37 5.70 -21.70
C MET A 186 -2.24 4.21 -22.02
N VAL A 187 -1.72 3.42 -21.07
CA VAL A 187 -1.54 1.98 -21.23
C VAL A 187 -2.87 1.23 -21.09
N HIS A 188 -2.86 -0.05 -21.42
CA HIS A 188 -4.03 -0.92 -21.33
C HIS A 188 -3.75 -2.08 -20.39
N ASN A 189 -4.76 -2.43 -19.60
CA ASN A 189 -4.75 -3.57 -18.69
C ASN A 189 -3.55 -3.57 -17.75
N ASN A 190 -3.27 -2.42 -17.13
CA ASN A 190 -2.26 -2.32 -16.10
C ASN A 190 -2.54 -3.36 -15.00
N TYR A 191 -1.56 -4.22 -14.71
CA TYR A 191 -1.75 -5.36 -13.83
C TYR A 191 -2.20 -4.94 -12.43
N TYR A 192 -1.53 -3.93 -11.83
CA TYR A 192 -1.90 -3.43 -10.52
C TYR A 192 -3.36 -2.94 -10.49
N THR A 193 -3.74 -2.10 -11.44
CA THR A 193 -5.09 -1.55 -11.54
C THR A 193 -6.12 -2.67 -11.67
N ASN A 194 -5.95 -3.57 -12.63
CA ASN A 194 -6.89 -4.66 -12.88
C ASN A 194 -7.01 -5.61 -11.65
N ALA A 195 -5.89 -5.98 -11.04
CA ALA A 195 -5.87 -6.87 -9.90
C ALA A 195 -6.51 -6.23 -8.65
N MET A 196 -6.21 -4.95 -8.38
CA MET A 196 -6.84 -4.21 -7.27
C MET A 196 -8.34 -4.04 -7.47
N VAL A 197 -8.81 -3.80 -8.70
CA VAL A 197 -10.25 -3.76 -9.02
C VAL A 197 -10.92 -5.10 -8.79
N LYS A 198 -10.31 -6.19 -9.26
CA LYS A 198 -10.82 -7.54 -9.00
C LYS A 198 -10.99 -7.78 -7.50
N LYS A 199 -9.97 -7.46 -6.70
CA LYS A 199 -10.03 -7.57 -5.23
C LYS A 199 -11.11 -6.67 -4.61
N ALA A 200 -11.32 -5.47 -5.13
CA ALA A 200 -12.37 -4.58 -4.65
C ALA A 200 -13.79 -5.14 -4.93
N PHE A 201 -14.02 -5.72 -6.12
CA PHE A 201 -15.27 -6.41 -6.43
C PHE A 201 -15.50 -7.60 -5.51
N GLU A 202 -14.52 -8.49 -5.38
CA GLU A 202 -14.57 -9.67 -4.52
C GLU A 202 -14.84 -9.29 -3.06
N TYR A 203 -14.14 -8.28 -2.55
CA TYR A 203 -14.34 -7.82 -1.19
C TYR A 203 -15.73 -7.21 -1.01
N CYS A 204 -16.18 -6.33 -1.90
CA CYS A 204 -17.52 -5.75 -1.85
C CYS A 204 -18.60 -6.84 -1.79
N LEU A 205 -18.53 -7.83 -2.67
CA LEU A 205 -19.47 -8.96 -2.71
C LEU A 205 -19.40 -9.81 -1.43
N SER A 206 -18.21 -10.07 -0.90
CA SER A 206 -18.06 -10.81 0.36
C SER A 206 -18.71 -10.08 1.55
N VAL A 207 -18.62 -8.74 1.59
CA VAL A 207 -19.25 -7.93 2.64
C VAL A 207 -20.77 -7.94 2.47
N VAL A 208 -21.27 -7.88 1.24
CA VAL A 208 -22.70 -8.00 0.96
C VAL A 208 -23.23 -9.35 1.43
N ASP A 209 -22.53 -10.45 1.14
CA ASP A 209 -22.94 -11.79 1.57
C ASP A 209 -22.92 -11.95 3.10
N ASP A 210 -21.91 -11.39 3.77
CA ASP A 210 -21.83 -11.31 5.22
C ASP A 210 -23.00 -10.50 5.82
N MET A 211 -23.32 -9.34 5.24
CA MET A 211 -24.43 -8.49 5.69
C MET A 211 -25.82 -9.11 5.43
N LYS A 212 -26.00 -9.93 4.39
CA LYS A 212 -27.27 -10.66 4.18
C LYS A 212 -27.61 -11.54 5.38
N VAL A 213 -26.60 -12.12 6.02
CA VAL A 213 -26.77 -12.98 7.21
C VAL A 213 -26.79 -12.14 8.49
N ASN A 214 -25.83 -11.22 8.65
CA ASN A 214 -25.55 -10.60 9.93
C ASN A 214 -26.18 -9.21 10.12
N ALA A 215 -26.54 -8.52 9.03
CA ALA A 215 -27.08 -7.15 9.07
C ALA A 215 -28.04 -6.83 7.90
N PRO A 216 -29.07 -7.66 7.60
CA PRO A 216 -29.88 -7.52 6.39
C PRO A 216 -30.66 -6.19 6.32
N ALA A 217 -31.06 -5.65 7.48
CA ALA A 217 -31.75 -4.36 7.52
C ALA A 217 -30.83 -3.18 7.13
N GLN A 218 -29.56 -3.21 7.55
CA GLN A 218 -28.57 -2.20 7.17
C GLN A 218 -28.21 -2.31 5.69
N LEU A 219 -28.06 -3.55 5.18
CA LEU A 219 -27.85 -3.78 3.75
C LEU A 219 -28.98 -3.18 2.91
N ALA A 220 -30.23 -3.50 3.25
CA ALA A 220 -31.39 -2.95 2.54
C ALA A 220 -31.48 -1.41 2.61
N LEU A 221 -30.99 -0.79 3.69
CA LEU A 221 -30.94 0.67 3.81
C LEU A 221 -29.90 1.27 2.85
N VAL A 222 -28.69 0.71 2.81
CA VAL A 222 -27.62 1.22 1.93
C VAL A 222 -27.94 0.95 0.47
N GLU A 223 -28.48 -0.21 0.12
CA GLU A 223 -28.93 -0.54 -1.25
C GLU A 223 -29.96 0.48 -1.76
N ARG A 224 -30.92 0.86 -0.92
CA ARG A 224 -31.88 1.94 -1.23
C ARG A 224 -31.19 3.29 -1.35
N LYS A 225 -30.27 3.62 -0.43
CA LYS A 225 -29.54 4.89 -0.42
C LYS A 225 -28.75 5.10 -1.72
N VAL A 226 -28.07 4.06 -2.20
CA VAL A 226 -27.24 4.12 -3.42
C VAL A 226 -28.02 3.78 -4.69
N ALA A 227 -29.34 3.58 -4.59
CA ALA A 227 -30.22 3.13 -5.67
C ALA A 227 -29.64 1.94 -6.45
N LEU A 228 -29.21 0.90 -5.73
CA LEU A 228 -28.57 -0.27 -6.34
C LEU A 228 -29.53 -0.98 -7.31
N ALA A 229 -29.08 -1.21 -8.54
CA ALA A 229 -29.85 -1.97 -9.51
C ALA A 229 -29.67 -3.48 -9.29
N ASN A 230 -30.74 -4.26 -9.51
CA ASN A 230 -30.78 -5.70 -9.27
C ASN A 230 -29.68 -6.51 -9.99
N ILE A 231 -29.09 -5.95 -11.06
CA ILE A 231 -28.08 -6.63 -11.87
C ILE A 231 -26.64 -6.39 -11.37
N GLU A 232 -26.40 -5.38 -10.53
CA GLU A 232 -25.05 -4.87 -10.28
C GLU A 232 -24.15 -5.94 -9.64
N TYR A 233 -24.65 -6.67 -8.64
CA TYR A 233 -23.85 -7.72 -7.99
C TYR A 233 -23.43 -8.84 -8.94
N ALA A 234 -24.35 -9.33 -9.77
CA ALA A 234 -24.06 -10.39 -10.73
C ALA A 234 -23.09 -9.91 -11.83
N ASP A 235 -23.25 -8.66 -12.26
CA ASP A 235 -22.38 -8.02 -13.23
C ASP A 235 -20.95 -7.83 -12.69
N TRP A 236 -20.80 -7.36 -11.45
CA TRP A 236 -19.48 -7.19 -10.83
C TRP A 236 -18.75 -8.51 -10.62
N LEU A 237 -19.48 -9.57 -10.24
CA LEU A 237 -18.91 -10.92 -10.14
C LEU A 237 -18.39 -11.39 -11.50
N LEU A 238 -19.20 -11.26 -12.56
CA LEU A 238 -18.79 -11.63 -13.92
C LEU A 238 -17.56 -10.84 -14.39
N LYS A 239 -17.51 -9.53 -14.10
CA LYS A 239 -16.37 -8.67 -14.43
C LYS A 239 -15.11 -9.05 -13.65
N ALA A 240 -15.24 -9.44 -12.38
CA ALA A 240 -14.12 -9.94 -11.57
C ALA A 240 -13.57 -11.27 -12.10
N ASP A 241 -14.46 -12.20 -12.47
CA ASP A 241 -14.12 -13.51 -13.04
C ASP A 241 -13.42 -13.40 -14.39
N LYS A 242 -13.81 -12.40 -15.18
CA LYS A 242 -13.26 -12.13 -16.52
C LYS A 242 -12.16 -11.08 -16.54
N MET A 243 -11.68 -10.61 -15.38
CA MET A 243 -10.66 -9.57 -15.31
C MET A 243 -9.37 -10.01 -16.00
N ARG A 244 -8.89 -9.21 -16.95
CA ARG A 244 -7.61 -9.39 -17.63
C ARG A 244 -6.46 -9.18 -16.66
N LEU A 245 -5.68 -10.22 -16.39
CA LEU A 245 -4.45 -10.16 -15.58
C LEU A 245 -3.29 -10.66 -16.44
N PRO A 246 -2.50 -9.77 -17.06
CA PRO A 246 -1.46 -10.19 -17.99
C PRO A 246 -0.29 -10.86 -17.26
N GLN A 247 0.01 -12.10 -17.65
CA GLN A 247 1.10 -12.90 -17.10
C GLN A 247 1.73 -13.76 -18.20
N ASP A 248 3.07 -13.83 -18.20
CA ASP A 248 3.79 -14.84 -18.95
C ASP A 248 3.75 -16.17 -18.19
N ALA A 249 3.05 -17.16 -18.75
CA ALA A 249 2.89 -18.47 -18.13
C ALA A 249 4.21 -19.25 -17.99
N SER A 250 5.23 -18.93 -18.78
CA SER A 250 6.52 -19.65 -18.76
C SER A 250 7.44 -19.16 -17.63
N THR A 251 7.43 -17.87 -17.36
CA THR A 251 8.27 -17.23 -16.33
C THR A 251 7.52 -16.94 -15.03
N GLY A 252 6.18 -16.92 -15.08
CA GLY A 252 5.32 -16.49 -13.98
C GLY A 252 5.32 -14.97 -13.72
N ILE A 253 6.05 -14.20 -14.54
CA ILE A 253 6.14 -12.74 -14.40
C ILE A 253 4.84 -12.12 -14.92
N TYR A 254 4.22 -11.28 -14.09
CA TYR A 254 3.09 -10.47 -14.51
C TYR A 254 3.59 -9.35 -15.41
N GLU A 255 2.96 -9.15 -16.55
CA GLU A 255 3.28 -8.03 -17.42
C GLU A 255 2.67 -6.75 -16.83
N GLN A 256 3.40 -5.64 -16.79
CA GLN A 256 2.92 -4.44 -16.08
C GLN A 256 1.67 -3.84 -16.74
N TYR A 257 1.58 -3.95 -18.05
CA TYR A 257 0.45 -3.59 -18.90
C TYR A 257 0.61 -4.32 -20.24
N ASP A 258 -0.45 -4.48 -21.03
CA ASP A 258 -0.37 -5.18 -22.31
C ASP A 258 0.70 -4.55 -23.23
N GLY A 259 1.72 -5.34 -23.58
CA GLY A 259 2.80 -4.94 -24.49
C GLY A 259 4.06 -4.40 -23.80
N TYR A 260 4.08 -4.28 -22.47
CA TYR A 260 5.27 -3.83 -21.71
C TYR A 260 6.52 -4.66 -22.03
N PHE A 261 6.40 -5.98 -22.19
CA PHE A 261 7.57 -6.83 -22.47
C PHE A 261 8.22 -6.55 -23.84
N ASN A 262 7.54 -5.84 -24.73
CA ASN A 262 8.05 -5.45 -26.04
C ASN A 262 8.70 -4.06 -26.06
N MET A 263 8.76 -3.37 -24.90
CA MET A 263 9.28 -2.02 -24.81
C MET A 263 10.81 -1.98 -24.96
N PRO A 264 11.38 -0.91 -25.57
CA PRO A 264 12.82 -0.74 -25.63
C PRO A 264 13.45 -0.73 -24.23
N ARG A 265 14.50 -1.55 -24.05
CA ARG A 265 15.24 -1.64 -22.79
C ARG A 265 16.03 -0.36 -22.53
N VAL A 266 15.89 0.21 -21.33
CA VAL A 266 16.81 1.22 -20.77
C VAL A 266 17.21 0.77 -19.38
N ASP A 267 18.52 0.62 -19.13
CA ASP A 267 19.01 0.32 -17.78
C ASP A 267 19.13 1.62 -16.97
N PRO A 268 18.38 1.78 -15.86
CA PRO A 268 18.50 2.96 -15.00
C PRO A 268 19.92 3.18 -14.47
N LYS A 269 20.73 2.11 -14.33
CA LYS A 269 22.11 2.17 -13.84
C LYS A 269 23.09 2.79 -14.84
N GLU A 270 22.71 2.87 -16.11
CA GLU A 270 23.51 3.51 -17.16
C GLU A 270 23.18 5.00 -17.33
N ILE A 271 22.19 5.52 -16.60
CA ILE A 271 21.82 6.94 -16.64
C ILE A 271 22.73 7.71 -15.66
N PRO A 272 23.46 8.75 -16.13
CA PRO A 272 24.27 9.59 -15.25
C PRO A 272 23.42 10.28 -14.16
N ASP A 273 23.96 10.35 -12.94
CA ASP A 273 23.28 10.95 -11.77
C ASP A 273 22.84 12.39 -12.03
N GLU A 274 23.58 13.15 -12.83
CA GLU A 274 23.25 14.55 -13.16
C GLU A 274 21.99 14.71 -14.01
N GLN A 275 21.49 13.61 -14.61
CA GLN A 275 20.23 13.64 -15.35
C GLN A 275 19.01 13.48 -14.44
N PHE A 276 19.18 13.12 -13.16
CA PHE A 276 18.08 13.03 -12.21
C PHE A 276 17.79 14.39 -11.54
N PRO A 277 16.51 14.74 -11.32
CA PRO A 277 15.31 14.00 -11.72
C PRO A 277 15.06 14.08 -13.24
N LEU A 278 14.59 12.98 -13.83
CA LEU A 278 14.58 12.79 -15.29
C LEU A 278 13.71 13.83 -16.01
N TYR A 279 12.61 14.25 -15.39
CA TYR A 279 11.71 15.26 -15.97
C TYR A 279 12.36 16.65 -16.15
N LYS A 280 13.50 16.92 -15.49
CA LYS A 280 14.28 18.17 -15.69
C LYS A 280 15.31 18.06 -16.81
N SER A 281 15.68 16.84 -17.20
CA SER A 281 16.82 16.58 -18.08
C SER A 281 16.43 15.91 -19.40
N TRP A 282 15.31 15.18 -19.43
CA TRP A 282 14.82 14.49 -20.61
C TRP A 282 13.66 15.24 -21.23
N ALA A 283 13.52 15.12 -22.56
CA ALA A 283 12.27 15.51 -23.22
C ALA A 283 11.11 14.69 -22.61
N TYR A 284 10.01 15.36 -22.27
CA TYR A 284 8.88 14.76 -21.55
C TYR A 284 8.36 13.46 -22.19
N VAL A 285 8.33 13.37 -23.51
CA VAL A 285 7.84 12.16 -24.22
C VAL A 285 8.82 10.97 -24.19
N ARG A 286 10.08 11.18 -23.80
CA ARG A 286 11.11 10.14 -23.80
C ARG A 286 10.87 9.08 -22.72
N ILE A 287 10.39 9.50 -21.55
CA ILE A 287 10.19 8.61 -20.40
C ILE A 287 9.16 7.51 -20.69
N PHE A 288 8.13 7.79 -21.50
CA PHE A 288 7.01 6.87 -21.75
C PHE A 288 7.25 5.74 -22.76
N ARG A 289 8.41 5.73 -23.44
CA ARG A 289 8.66 4.85 -24.61
C ARG A 289 9.81 3.87 -24.41
N ASN A 290 10.01 3.43 -23.17
CA ASN A 290 11.00 2.44 -22.77
C ASN A 290 10.45 1.61 -21.58
N ASP A 291 11.21 0.62 -21.10
CA ASP A 291 10.79 -0.29 -20.03
C ASP A 291 11.18 0.15 -18.60
N MET A 292 11.76 1.35 -18.42
CA MET A 292 12.07 1.89 -17.11
C MET A 292 10.80 2.27 -16.36
N ILE A 293 10.77 1.97 -15.05
CA ILE A 293 9.63 2.27 -14.19
C ILE A 293 10.05 3.28 -13.11
N LYS A 294 9.15 4.21 -12.78
CA LYS A 294 9.35 5.24 -11.75
C LYS A 294 9.42 4.63 -10.35
N GLN A 295 8.49 3.70 -10.08
CA GLN A 295 8.19 3.17 -8.75
C GLN A 295 7.49 1.80 -8.84
N PRO A 296 7.30 1.07 -7.72
CA PRO A 296 6.59 -0.21 -7.70
C PRO A 296 5.19 -0.08 -8.32
N ASP A 297 4.90 -0.96 -9.27
CA ASP A 297 3.58 -1.13 -9.86
C ASP A 297 3.10 -2.56 -9.61
N VAL A 298 3.61 -3.54 -10.38
CA VAL A 298 3.37 -4.98 -10.17
C VAL A 298 3.76 -5.44 -8.76
N LEU A 299 4.86 -4.91 -8.22
CA LEU A 299 5.39 -5.33 -6.92
C LEU A 299 4.49 -4.92 -5.74
N LEU A 300 3.58 -3.96 -5.90
CA LEU A 300 2.65 -3.58 -4.83
C LEU A 300 1.69 -4.73 -4.49
N MET A 301 1.19 -5.44 -5.50
CA MET A 301 0.30 -6.59 -5.30
C MET A 301 0.96 -7.70 -4.48
N HIS A 302 2.25 -7.94 -4.70
CA HIS A 302 3.03 -8.93 -3.98
C HIS A 302 3.23 -8.60 -2.49
N LEU A 303 3.03 -7.33 -2.09
CA LEU A 303 2.97 -6.91 -0.70
C LEU A 303 1.54 -6.91 -0.16
N PHE A 304 0.60 -6.30 -0.88
CA PHE A 304 -0.77 -6.07 -0.40
C PHE A 304 -1.57 -7.35 -0.21
N TYR A 305 -1.41 -8.30 -1.14
CA TYR A 305 -2.03 -9.62 -1.11
C TYR A 305 -0.95 -10.70 -1.17
N SER A 306 0.01 -10.57 -0.26
CA SER A 306 1.23 -11.38 -0.18
C SER A 306 1.01 -12.90 -0.26
N HIS A 307 -0.06 -13.43 0.35
CA HIS A 307 -0.36 -14.87 0.40
C HIS A 307 -0.95 -15.40 -0.92
N ASP A 308 -1.35 -14.53 -1.86
CA ASP A 308 -1.78 -14.96 -3.20
C ASP A 308 -0.60 -15.42 -4.06
N TYR A 309 0.65 -15.11 -3.66
CA TYR A 309 1.85 -15.35 -4.45
C TYR A 309 2.82 -16.28 -3.73
N THR A 310 3.36 -17.25 -4.47
CA THR A 310 4.46 -18.08 -3.98
C THR A 310 5.75 -17.26 -3.86
N LEU A 311 6.68 -17.72 -3.02
CA LEU A 311 7.99 -17.05 -2.87
C LEU A 311 8.78 -17.04 -4.18
N GLU A 312 8.63 -18.08 -5.00
CA GLU A 312 9.24 -18.17 -6.34
C GLU A 312 8.68 -17.12 -7.29
N ASN A 313 7.33 -16.97 -7.34
CA ASN A 313 6.69 -15.95 -8.14
C ASN A 313 7.11 -14.53 -7.72
N LYS A 314 7.14 -14.27 -6.41
CA LYS A 314 7.66 -13.00 -5.86
C LYS A 314 9.10 -12.75 -6.28
N ARG A 315 9.96 -13.78 -6.24
CA ARG A 315 11.37 -13.66 -6.64
C ARG A 315 11.52 -13.30 -8.11
N ALA A 316 10.80 -13.99 -8.99
CA ALA A 316 10.84 -13.75 -10.43
C ALA A 316 10.40 -12.31 -10.77
N ASN A 317 9.26 -11.87 -10.24
CA ASN A 317 8.76 -10.51 -10.46
C ASN A 317 9.68 -9.45 -9.82
N TYR A 318 10.17 -9.68 -8.60
CA TYR A 318 11.08 -8.75 -7.93
C TYR A 318 12.36 -8.51 -8.72
N GLN A 319 13.06 -9.59 -9.11
CA GLN A 319 14.31 -9.48 -9.86
C GLN A 319 14.09 -8.80 -11.23
N PHE A 320 12.96 -9.10 -11.86
CA PHE A 320 12.62 -8.49 -13.14
C PHE A 320 12.34 -6.99 -13.01
N TYR A 321 11.53 -6.57 -12.05
CA TYR A 321 11.10 -5.16 -11.92
C TYR A 321 12.08 -4.27 -11.17
N GLU A 322 12.83 -4.79 -10.19
CA GLU A 322 13.86 -4.01 -9.49
C GLU A 322 14.94 -3.53 -10.46
N ALA A 323 15.37 -4.39 -11.39
CA ALA A 323 16.36 -4.04 -12.41
C ALA A 323 15.88 -2.93 -13.37
N ARG A 324 14.59 -2.59 -13.38
CA ARG A 324 13.99 -1.58 -14.26
C ARG A 324 13.56 -0.33 -13.50
N CYS A 325 13.60 -0.34 -12.17
CA CYS A 325 13.13 0.77 -11.37
C CYS A 325 14.23 1.82 -11.19
N CYS A 326 13.95 3.08 -11.55
CA CYS A 326 14.87 4.19 -11.29
C CYS A 326 14.74 4.75 -9.87
N HIS A 327 13.72 4.33 -9.12
CA HIS A 327 13.45 4.78 -7.75
C HIS A 327 13.31 6.31 -7.58
N GLU A 328 12.86 7.03 -8.62
CA GLU A 328 12.72 8.50 -8.59
C GLU A 328 11.64 8.97 -7.59
N SER A 329 10.71 8.07 -7.25
CA SER A 329 9.71 8.31 -6.22
C SER A 329 10.18 7.88 -4.83
N SER A 330 9.91 8.72 -3.83
CA SER A 330 10.15 8.39 -2.42
C SER A 330 9.33 7.18 -1.92
N LEU A 331 8.28 6.78 -2.64
CA LEU A 331 7.49 5.58 -2.39
C LEU A 331 8.27 4.29 -2.67
N SER A 332 9.22 4.36 -3.61
CA SER A 332 9.80 3.17 -4.24
C SER A 332 10.70 2.33 -3.32
N PRO A 333 11.68 2.92 -2.59
CA PRO A 333 12.62 2.14 -1.78
C PRO A 333 11.96 1.32 -0.67
N GLY A 334 10.84 1.80 -0.12
CA GLY A 334 10.11 1.11 0.94
C GLY A 334 9.65 -0.29 0.55
N ILE A 335 8.85 -0.37 -0.52
CA ILE A 335 8.30 -1.63 -1.01
C ILE A 335 9.42 -2.57 -1.45
N HIS A 336 10.43 -2.05 -2.15
CA HIS A 336 11.58 -2.85 -2.56
C HIS A 336 12.36 -3.42 -1.37
N ALA A 337 12.50 -2.66 -0.27
CA ALA A 337 13.14 -3.15 0.95
C ALA A 337 12.37 -4.30 1.60
N ILE A 338 11.04 -4.18 1.65
CA ILE A 338 10.17 -5.19 2.26
C ILE A 338 10.25 -6.52 1.48
N LEU A 339 10.17 -6.45 0.16
CA LEU A 339 10.25 -7.63 -0.70
C LEU A 339 11.66 -8.23 -0.72
N ALA A 340 12.72 -7.40 -0.80
CA ALA A 340 14.09 -7.88 -0.65
C ALA A 340 14.30 -8.64 0.66
N SER A 341 13.76 -8.11 1.76
CA SER A 341 13.84 -8.75 3.08
C SER A 341 13.15 -10.11 3.09
N GLU A 342 11.94 -10.22 2.51
CA GLU A 342 11.20 -11.48 2.39
C GLU A 342 11.95 -12.52 1.52
N LEU A 343 12.66 -12.05 0.50
CA LEU A 343 13.39 -12.87 -0.46
C LEU A 343 14.81 -13.28 0.00
N GLY A 344 15.20 -12.93 1.22
CA GLY A 344 16.54 -13.22 1.79
C GLY A 344 17.64 -12.26 1.32
N MET A 345 17.30 -11.20 0.57
CA MET A 345 18.24 -10.21 0.02
C MET A 345 18.54 -9.11 1.06
N HIS A 346 18.92 -9.52 2.27
CA HIS A 346 18.94 -8.65 3.46
C HIS A 346 19.89 -7.44 3.33
N GLN A 347 21.01 -7.58 2.61
CA GLN A 347 21.93 -6.46 2.37
C GLN A 347 21.27 -5.38 1.50
N GLN A 348 20.60 -5.76 0.42
CA GLN A 348 19.86 -4.83 -0.45
C GLN A 348 18.71 -4.18 0.32
N ALA A 349 17.95 -4.99 1.08
CA ALA A 349 16.88 -4.48 1.95
C ALA A 349 17.41 -3.40 2.93
N PHE A 350 18.55 -3.66 3.56
CA PHE A 350 19.17 -2.73 4.50
C PHE A 350 19.56 -1.39 3.85
N GLU A 351 20.12 -1.41 2.64
CA GLU A 351 20.48 -0.17 1.92
C GLU A 351 19.23 0.69 1.62
N TYR A 352 18.12 0.07 1.19
CA TYR A 352 16.86 0.78 1.00
C TYR A 352 16.28 1.34 2.31
N VAL A 353 16.37 0.60 3.42
CA VAL A 353 15.94 1.12 4.75
C VAL A 353 16.77 2.31 5.19
N ARG A 354 18.09 2.26 4.95
CA ARG A 354 18.99 3.37 5.27
C ARG A 354 18.57 4.62 4.50
N PHE A 355 18.26 4.48 3.21
CA PHE A 355 17.74 5.58 2.40
C PHE A 355 16.42 6.11 2.96
N ALA A 356 15.39 5.26 3.13
CA ALA A 356 14.05 5.70 3.53
C ALA A 356 14.02 6.40 4.91
N SER A 357 14.81 5.90 5.87
CA SER A 357 14.86 6.46 7.24
C SER A 357 15.73 7.71 7.39
N ARG A 358 16.51 8.06 6.36
CA ARG A 358 17.44 9.19 6.36
C ARG A 358 17.16 10.20 5.24
N LEU A 359 16.19 9.92 4.37
CA LEU A 359 15.86 10.72 3.19
C LEU A 359 15.85 12.22 3.51
N ASP A 360 15.04 12.63 4.48
CA ASP A 360 14.92 14.05 4.84
C ASP A 360 16.11 14.56 5.65
N LEU A 361 16.60 13.77 6.61
CA LEU A 361 17.68 14.18 7.53
C LEU A 361 19.02 14.43 6.81
N ASP A 362 19.29 13.65 5.77
CA ASP A 362 20.50 13.75 4.95
C ASP A 362 20.22 14.37 3.57
N ASN A 363 18.98 14.82 3.32
CA ASN A 363 18.53 15.47 2.08
C ASN A 363 18.88 14.69 0.80
N TYR A 364 18.66 13.36 0.79
CA TYR A 364 19.04 12.49 -0.33
C TYR A 364 18.39 12.89 -1.66
N ASN A 365 17.14 13.37 -1.62
CA ASN A 365 16.42 13.83 -2.81
C ASN A 365 16.71 15.30 -3.18
N ASN A 366 17.58 15.98 -2.41
CA ASN A 366 17.91 17.40 -2.56
C ASN A 366 16.71 18.38 -2.52
N ASN A 367 15.55 17.92 -2.03
CA ASN A 367 14.30 18.67 -2.01
C ASN A 367 13.61 18.67 -0.63
N THR A 368 14.30 18.33 0.46
CA THR A 368 13.73 18.40 1.82
C THR A 368 13.28 19.82 2.19
N HIS A 369 13.89 20.86 1.59
CA HIS A 369 13.50 22.26 1.78
C HIS A 369 12.06 22.56 1.31
N GLU A 370 11.46 21.69 0.48
CA GLU A 370 10.07 21.78 0.03
C GLU A 370 9.07 21.19 1.04
N GLY A 371 9.56 20.54 2.09
CA GLY A 371 8.80 19.78 3.08
C GLY A 371 9.26 18.33 3.18
N ILE A 372 8.97 17.71 4.33
CA ILE A 372 9.34 16.31 4.65
C ILE A 372 8.67 15.31 3.70
N HIS A 373 9.09 14.04 3.68
CA HIS A 373 8.45 13.01 2.86
C HIS A 373 7.67 12.01 3.71
N ASN A 374 6.40 12.32 4.04
CA ASN A 374 5.58 11.49 4.94
C ASN A 374 5.46 10.04 4.47
N THR A 375 5.32 9.82 3.16
CA THR A 375 5.22 8.47 2.61
C THR A 375 6.51 7.68 2.80
N SER A 376 7.68 8.30 2.63
CA SER A 376 8.98 7.69 2.94
C SER A 376 9.12 7.38 4.42
N MET A 377 8.59 8.24 5.30
CA MET A 377 8.61 8.00 6.75
C MET A 377 7.73 6.82 7.16
N ALA A 378 6.54 6.70 6.56
CA ALA A 378 5.66 5.55 6.74
C ALA A 378 6.34 4.27 6.24
N ALA A 379 6.94 4.32 5.05
CA ALA A 379 7.74 3.24 4.49
C ALA A 379 8.92 2.85 5.41
N ALA A 380 9.63 3.80 6.03
CA ALA A 380 10.71 3.49 6.96
C ALA A 380 10.22 2.67 8.17
N TRP A 381 9.02 2.95 8.69
CA TRP A 381 8.38 2.13 9.72
C TRP A 381 7.97 0.76 9.18
N MET A 382 7.33 0.71 8.01
CA MET A 382 6.93 -0.54 7.36
C MET A 382 8.12 -1.45 7.08
N ASN A 383 9.27 -0.91 6.68
CA ASN A 383 10.48 -1.69 6.41
C ASN A 383 10.98 -2.46 7.64
N ILE A 384 10.76 -1.93 8.85
CA ILE A 384 11.11 -2.64 10.08
C ILE A 384 10.06 -3.71 10.40
N VAL A 385 8.77 -3.36 10.28
CA VAL A 385 7.66 -4.22 10.73
C VAL A 385 7.26 -5.25 9.68
N TYR A 386 6.94 -4.82 8.46
CA TYR A 386 6.62 -5.68 7.31
C TYR A 386 7.87 -6.26 6.66
N GLY A 387 8.98 -5.52 6.62
CA GLY A 387 10.24 -6.01 6.04
C GLY A 387 10.97 -6.96 6.97
N PHE A 388 11.76 -6.43 7.90
CA PHE A 388 12.63 -7.26 8.73
C PHE A 388 11.88 -8.14 9.72
N ALA A 389 10.84 -7.68 10.41
CA ALA A 389 10.00 -8.56 11.22
C ALA A 389 9.11 -9.49 10.38
N GLY A 390 9.03 -9.26 9.06
CA GLY A 390 8.28 -10.12 8.14
C GLY A 390 6.78 -10.16 8.46
N LEU A 391 6.20 -9.07 8.99
CA LEU A 391 4.76 -9.01 9.26
C LEU A 391 3.98 -9.16 7.95
N ARG A 392 2.99 -10.07 7.93
CA ARG A 392 1.93 -10.11 6.92
C ARG A 392 0.56 -10.07 7.61
N THR A 393 -0.38 -9.43 6.93
CA THR A 393 -1.66 -8.97 7.49
C THR A 393 -2.87 -9.41 6.67
N ASP A 394 -2.64 -10.20 5.62
CA ASP A 394 -3.62 -10.62 4.62
C ASP A 394 -4.13 -12.06 4.83
N GLY A 395 -3.74 -12.71 5.95
CA GLY A 395 -4.28 -13.99 6.41
C GLY A 395 -5.10 -13.87 7.70
N ASP A 396 -5.61 -15.00 8.20
CA ASP A 396 -6.48 -15.06 9.39
C ASP A 396 -5.81 -14.57 10.69
N LEU A 397 -4.51 -14.81 10.80
CA LEU A 397 -3.66 -14.40 11.93
C LEU A 397 -2.53 -13.53 11.42
N LEU A 398 -2.08 -12.57 12.25
CA LEU A 398 -0.81 -11.89 11.98
C LEU A 398 0.32 -12.92 11.91
N SER A 399 1.09 -12.90 10.84
CA SER A 399 2.25 -13.78 10.68
C SER A 399 3.54 -13.00 10.60
N PHE A 400 4.59 -13.52 11.23
CA PHE A 400 5.92 -12.92 11.26
C PHE A 400 6.95 -13.90 10.73
N LYS A 401 7.83 -13.44 9.84
CA LYS A 401 9.05 -14.15 9.41
C LYS A 401 10.27 -13.25 9.70
N PRO A 402 10.66 -13.12 10.97
CA PRO A 402 11.69 -12.18 11.40
C PRO A 402 13.08 -12.51 10.86
N SER A 403 13.80 -11.49 10.41
CA SER A 403 15.19 -11.50 9.96
C SER A 403 15.92 -10.29 10.53
N ILE A 404 17.26 -10.33 10.56
CA ILE A 404 18.08 -9.23 11.07
C ILE A 404 19.20 -8.94 10.07
N PRO A 405 19.35 -7.69 9.61
CA PRO A 405 20.50 -7.32 8.78
C PRO A 405 21.78 -7.32 9.63
N ALA A 406 22.92 -7.70 9.04
CA ALA A 406 24.20 -7.87 9.75
C ALA A 406 24.64 -6.63 10.57
N GLN A 407 24.16 -5.45 10.20
CA GLN A 407 24.46 -4.17 10.83
C GLN A 407 23.74 -3.96 12.18
N TRP A 408 22.68 -4.72 12.47
CA TRP A 408 21.88 -4.61 13.70
C TRP A 408 22.15 -5.80 14.63
N THR A 409 22.27 -5.57 15.94
CA THR A 409 22.18 -6.68 16.93
C THR A 409 20.76 -7.13 17.21
N GLY A 410 19.79 -6.29 16.86
CA GLY A 410 18.41 -6.46 17.19
C GLY A 410 17.61 -5.17 17.07
N TYR A 411 16.30 -5.31 17.11
CA TYR A 411 15.35 -4.21 17.04
C TYR A 411 14.12 -4.54 17.87
N SER A 412 13.34 -3.52 18.22
CA SER A 412 12.09 -3.71 18.96
C SER A 412 11.02 -2.73 18.52
N PHE A 413 9.79 -3.21 18.54
CA PHE A 413 8.61 -2.43 18.16
C PHE A 413 7.40 -2.89 18.97
N LYS A 414 6.36 -2.07 18.95
CA LYS A 414 5.09 -2.37 19.59
C LYS A 414 3.98 -2.23 18.58
N LEU A 415 3.01 -3.14 18.64
CA LEU A 415 1.80 -3.09 17.84
C LEU A 415 0.59 -3.16 18.76
N LYS A 416 -0.45 -2.39 18.44
CA LYS A 416 -1.81 -2.60 18.93
C LYS A 416 -2.56 -3.47 17.92
N TYR A 417 -3.18 -4.55 18.39
CA TYR A 417 -3.97 -5.46 17.55
C TYR A 417 -5.06 -6.13 18.38
N LYS A 418 -6.33 -6.04 17.94
CA LYS A 418 -7.51 -6.59 18.65
C LYS A 418 -7.48 -6.27 20.16
N GLU A 419 -7.40 -5.00 20.54
CA GLU A 419 -7.27 -4.51 21.94
C GLU A 419 -6.01 -4.94 22.72
N ASN A 420 -5.09 -5.69 22.10
CA ASN A 420 -3.83 -6.11 22.72
C ASN A 420 -2.70 -5.15 22.35
N LEU A 421 -1.91 -4.72 23.32
CA LEU A 421 -0.63 -4.04 23.09
C LEU A 421 0.49 -5.06 23.26
N VAL A 422 1.21 -5.36 22.20
CA VAL A 422 2.27 -6.37 22.20
C VAL A 422 3.61 -5.73 21.90
N ASN A 423 4.62 -6.11 22.66
CA ASN A 423 5.99 -5.73 22.44
C ASN A 423 6.77 -6.88 21.82
N PHE A 424 7.41 -6.59 20.70
CA PHE A 424 8.28 -7.50 19.98
C PHE A 424 9.73 -7.02 20.14
N LYS A 425 10.64 -7.93 20.46
CA LYS A 425 12.09 -7.71 20.36
C LYS A 425 12.66 -8.84 19.52
N VAL A 426 13.53 -8.52 18.58
CA VAL A 426 14.19 -9.51 17.74
C VAL A 426 15.69 -9.34 17.95
N ASP A 427 16.38 -10.43 18.26
CA ASP A 427 17.83 -10.54 18.26
C ASP A 427 18.27 -11.68 17.32
N HIS A 428 19.56 -11.89 17.12
CA HIS A 428 20.06 -12.88 16.13
C HIS A 428 19.62 -14.33 16.39
N LYS A 429 19.06 -14.62 17.56
CA LYS A 429 18.67 -15.97 17.97
C LYS A 429 17.17 -16.11 18.15
N HIS A 430 16.47 -15.06 18.61
CA HIS A 430 15.07 -15.16 18.97
C HIS A 430 14.25 -13.93 18.60
N MET A 431 12.96 -14.19 18.34
CA MET A 431 11.90 -13.21 18.48
C MET A 431 11.24 -13.37 19.86
N HIS A 432 11.35 -12.35 20.70
CA HIS A 432 10.71 -12.25 22.00
C HIS A 432 9.41 -11.47 21.89
N ILE A 433 8.35 -12.05 22.44
CA ILE A 433 6.99 -11.55 22.35
C ILE A 433 6.44 -11.40 23.76
N LYS A 434 5.98 -10.20 24.11
CA LYS A 434 5.39 -9.91 25.41
C LYS A 434 4.12 -9.09 25.26
N LEU A 435 3.01 -9.62 25.75
CA LEU A 435 1.76 -8.90 25.91
C LEU A 435 1.93 -7.87 27.04
N LEU A 436 1.81 -6.58 26.72
CA LEU A 436 1.90 -5.49 27.68
C LEU A 436 0.54 -5.13 28.28
N SER A 437 -0.52 -5.23 27.48
CA SER A 437 -1.92 -5.09 27.90
C SER A 437 -2.81 -5.88 26.95
N GLY A 438 -3.99 -6.30 27.44
CA GLY A 438 -4.90 -7.18 26.72
C GLY A 438 -5.05 -8.53 27.39
N SER A 439 -5.85 -9.42 26.80
CA SER A 439 -6.27 -10.69 27.42
C SER A 439 -5.58 -11.91 26.79
N ARG A 440 -5.49 -11.94 25.46
CA ARG A 440 -4.93 -13.07 24.70
C ARG A 440 -4.67 -12.66 23.26
N LEU A 441 -3.52 -13.06 22.71
CA LEU A 441 -3.27 -12.93 21.28
C LEU A 441 -2.55 -14.18 20.75
N VAL A 442 -3.10 -14.79 19.70
CA VAL A 442 -2.44 -15.85 18.93
C VAL A 442 -1.96 -15.26 17.62
N LEU A 443 -0.73 -15.60 17.24
CA LEU A 443 -0.06 -15.13 16.03
C LEU A 443 0.79 -16.26 15.43
N MET A 444 1.20 -16.11 14.18
CA MET A 444 2.14 -17.03 13.52
C MET A 444 3.56 -16.46 13.59
N VAL A 445 4.55 -17.28 13.97
CA VAL A 445 5.98 -16.98 13.79
C VAL A 445 6.60 -18.11 12.98
N PHE A 446 7.09 -17.79 11.78
CA PHE A 446 7.30 -18.77 10.73
C PHE A 446 6.04 -19.63 10.57
N ASP A 447 6.15 -20.95 10.69
CA ASP A 447 5.04 -21.89 10.53
C ASP A 447 4.45 -22.34 11.88
N LYS A 448 4.77 -21.65 12.99
CA LYS A 448 4.31 -22.01 14.34
C LYS A 448 3.30 -21.00 14.88
N GLN A 449 2.17 -21.50 15.39
CA GLN A 449 1.27 -20.69 16.21
C GLN A 449 1.92 -20.42 17.58
N VAL A 450 1.89 -19.16 17.99
CA VAL A 450 2.47 -18.67 19.23
C VAL A 450 1.44 -17.82 19.95
N GLU A 451 1.22 -18.14 21.22
CA GLU A 451 0.36 -17.35 22.09
C GLU A 451 1.20 -16.30 22.83
N ALA A 452 0.91 -15.02 22.59
CA ALA A 452 1.51 -13.92 23.31
C ALA A 452 0.87 -13.79 24.70
N THR A 453 1.70 -13.93 25.75
CA THR A 453 1.27 -13.80 27.14
C THR A 453 1.97 -12.64 27.84
N GLN A 454 1.56 -12.31 29.07
CA GLN A 454 2.24 -11.31 29.89
C GLN A 454 3.67 -11.73 30.29
N LYS A 455 3.94 -13.05 30.29
CA LYS A 455 5.30 -13.58 30.38
C LYS A 455 5.92 -13.57 28.98
N GLU A 456 7.19 -13.20 28.90
CA GLU A 456 7.90 -13.14 27.62
C GLU A 456 7.98 -14.55 27.01
N THR A 457 7.53 -14.68 25.77
CA THR A 457 7.59 -15.91 24.97
C THR A 457 8.68 -15.73 23.91
N SER A 458 9.60 -16.69 23.80
CA SER A 458 10.74 -16.62 22.89
C SER A 458 10.60 -17.68 21.81
N VAL A 459 10.72 -17.27 20.55
CA VAL A 459 10.69 -18.17 19.39
C VAL A 459 12.05 -18.09 18.71
N GLY A 460 12.70 -19.24 18.50
CA GLY A 460 13.99 -19.29 17.81
C GLY A 460 13.87 -18.84 16.36
N LEU A 461 14.85 -18.05 15.90
CA LEU A 461 15.06 -17.79 14.49
C LEU A 461 15.75 -19.02 13.90
N ASN A 462 15.11 -19.71 12.96
CA ASN A 462 15.76 -20.82 12.26
C ASN A 462 16.82 -20.21 11.31
N VAL A 463 18.07 -20.13 11.78
CA VAL A 463 19.19 -19.57 11.01
C VAL A 463 19.62 -20.46 9.83
N GLU A 464 19.06 -21.67 9.71
CA GLU A 464 19.49 -22.70 8.74
C GLU A 464 18.67 -22.80 7.44
N GLN A 465 17.78 -21.85 7.12
CA GLN A 465 16.98 -21.88 5.87
C GLN A 465 17.04 -20.62 5.00
N HIS A 466 18.15 -19.88 5.02
CA HIS A 466 18.34 -18.72 4.14
C HIS A 466 19.54 -18.86 3.23
#